data_AF-A0A8C2MEH0-F1
#
_entry.id   AF-A0A8C2MEH0-F1
#
_cell.length_a   1.000
_cell.length_b   1.000
_cell.length_c   1.000
_cell.angle_alpha   90.00
_cell.angle_beta   90.00
_cell.angle_gamma   90.00
#
_symmetry.space_group_name_H-M   'P 1'
#
loop_
_entity.id
_entity.type
_entity.pdbx_description
1 polymer ?
#
loop_
_entity_poly.entity_id
_entity_poly.type
_entity_poly.pdbx_seq_one_letter_code
_entity_poly.pdbx_strand_id
1 'polypeptide(L)'
;QAAVCMVCKSFKKGHCLVGKSNCTTKYSPGCRTRDFFIFSGTGRWVHNHTELDCYKGCWATKMYFGSLKVSTFCCKGEDFCNRYQGQVAKDIY
;
A
#
# COMPACT_ATOMS: atom_id res chain seq x y z
N GLN A 1 21.21 -4.94 2.87
CA GLN A 1 20.99 -5.21 1.44
C GLN A 1 20.01 -4.18 0.90
N ALA A 2 20.25 -3.63 -0.30
CA ALA A 2 19.30 -2.73 -0.94
C ALA A 2 18.18 -3.56 -1.62
N ALA A 3 16.96 -3.02 -1.66
CA ALA A 3 15.83 -3.62 -2.35
C ALA A 3 15.23 -2.62 -3.34
N VAL A 4 14.81 -3.11 -4.50
CA VAL A 4 14.01 -2.36 -5.48
C VAL A 4 12.54 -2.49 -5.10
N CYS A 5 11.79 -1.39 -5.11
CA CYS A 5 10.35 -1.37 -4.84
C CYS A 5 9.61 -0.87 -6.08
N MET A 6 8.38 -1.33 -6.26
CA MET A 6 7.47 -0.73 -7.24
C MET A 6 7.02 0.65 -6.74
N VAL A 7 6.95 1.61 -7.64
CA VAL A 7 6.34 2.93 -7.38
C VAL A 7 5.07 3.02 -8.20
N CYS A 8 3.97 3.38 -7.54
CA CYS A 8 2.70 3.65 -8.18
C CYS A 8 1.87 4.60 -7.30
N LYS A 9 1.42 5.72 -7.88
CA LYS A 9 0.56 6.70 -7.18
C LYS A 9 -0.91 6.32 -7.19
N SER A 10 -1.34 5.47 -8.13
CA SER A 10 -2.72 4.97 -8.15
C SER A 10 -2.75 3.57 -8.74
N PHE A 11 -2.77 2.58 -7.86
CA PHE A 11 -2.93 1.18 -8.22
C PHE A 11 -4.38 0.75 -7.99
N LYS A 12 -5.02 0.18 -9.02
CA LYS A 12 -6.39 -0.35 -8.97
C LYS A 12 -6.51 -1.61 -9.82
N LYS A 13 -7.26 -2.60 -9.31
CA LYS A 13 -7.61 -3.83 -10.06
C LYS A 13 -6.40 -4.54 -10.71
N GLY A 14 -5.25 -4.57 -10.04
CA GLY A 14 -4.04 -5.22 -10.56
C GLY A 14 -3.15 -4.36 -11.46
N HIS A 15 -3.55 -3.11 -11.76
CA HIS A 15 -2.81 -2.23 -12.65
C HIS A 15 -2.39 -0.94 -11.96
N CYS A 16 -1.18 -0.45 -12.29
CA CYS A 16 -0.77 0.91 -11.96
C CYS A 16 -1.29 1.88 -13.01
N LEU A 17 -2.22 2.76 -12.62
CA LEU A 17 -2.84 3.75 -13.49
C LEU A 17 -2.02 5.05 -13.58
N VAL A 18 -1.29 5.40 -12.51
CA VAL A 18 -0.56 6.68 -12.43
C VAL A 18 0.81 6.49 -11.80
N GLY A 19 1.84 7.03 -12.46
CA GLY A 19 3.18 7.17 -11.89
C GLY A 19 3.91 5.85 -11.70
N LYS A 20 3.74 4.90 -12.63
CA LYS A 20 4.48 3.63 -12.64
C LYS A 20 5.97 3.91 -12.80
N SER A 21 6.76 3.56 -11.79
CA SER A 21 8.22 3.56 -11.85
C SER A 21 8.77 2.60 -10.80
N ASN A 22 10.09 2.64 -10.57
CA ASN A 22 10.75 1.87 -9.52
C ASN A 22 11.59 2.80 -8.65
N CYS A 23 11.82 2.42 -7.41
CA CYS A 23 12.77 3.09 -6.51
C CYS A 23 13.65 2.06 -5.81
N THR A 24 14.83 2.45 -5.35
CA THR A 24 15.73 1.58 -4.59
C THR A 24 15.89 2.13 -3.19
N THR A 25 15.70 1.27 -2.19
CA THR A 25 15.86 1.62 -0.78
C THR A 25 16.94 0.78 -0.12
N LYS A 26 17.79 1.45 0.66
CA LYS A 26 18.76 0.78 1.56
C LYS A 26 18.19 0.61 2.98
N TYR A 27 17.01 1.18 3.24
CA TYR A 27 16.35 1.11 4.53
C TYR A 27 15.55 -0.20 4.65
N SER A 28 15.54 -0.78 5.84
CA SER A 28 14.79 -1.99 6.13
C SER A 28 13.96 -1.79 7.41
N PRO A 29 12.62 -1.89 7.35
CA PRO A 29 11.80 -2.02 6.13
C PRO A 29 11.78 -0.73 5.29
N GLY A 30 11.64 -0.88 3.97
CA GLY A 30 11.84 0.23 3.03
C GLY A 30 10.84 0.31 1.88
N CYS A 31 10.23 -0.81 1.47
CA CYS A 31 9.15 -0.79 0.49
C CYS A 31 7.82 -0.71 1.22
N ARG A 32 6.95 0.21 0.78
CA ARG A 32 5.68 0.52 1.42
C ARG A 32 4.51 0.28 0.46
N THR A 33 3.40 -0.17 1.04
CA THR A 33 2.08 -0.27 0.41
C THR A 33 1.10 0.51 1.28
N ARG A 34 0.32 1.43 0.71
CA ARG A 34 -0.74 2.15 1.41
C ARG A 34 -2.07 1.91 0.72
N ASP A 35 -3.03 1.34 1.43
CA ASP A 35 -4.39 1.19 0.96
C ASP A 35 -5.26 2.31 1.52
N PHE A 36 -5.89 3.06 0.62
CA PHE A 36 -6.81 4.13 0.96
C PHE A 36 -8.25 3.63 0.83
N PHE A 37 -9.05 3.82 1.87
CA PHE A 37 -10.45 3.46 1.90
C PHE A 37 -11.30 4.69 2.23
N ILE A 38 -12.42 4.82 1.56
CA ILE A 38 -13.40 5.88 1.81
C ILE A 38 -14.62 5.27 2.49
N PHE A 39 -15.12 5.92 3.54
CA PHE A 39 -16.35 5.54 4.19
C PHE A 39 -17.53 5.93 3.30
N SER A 40 -18.27 4.93 2.84
CA SER A 40 -19.41 5.12 1.94
C SER A 40 -20.68 5.49 2.71
N GLY A 41 -21.65 6.09 2.00
CA GLY A 41 -22.99 6.37 2.56
C GLY A 41 -23.77 5.11 2.96
N THR A 42 -23.35 3.92 2.54
CA THR A 42 -23.91 2.63 2.98
C THR A 42 -23.27 2.12 4.28
N GLY A 43 -22.47 2.94 4.97
CA GLY A 43 -21.84 2.58 6.25
C GLY A 43 -20.67 1.60 6.13
N ARG A 44 -20.07 1.45 4.95
CA ARG A 44 -18.97 0.50 4.69
C ARG A 44 -17.72 1.21 4.20
N TRP A 45 -16.55 0.68 4.59
CA TRP A 45 -15.27 1.10 4.03
C TRP A 45 -15.08 0.50 2.64
N VAL A 46 -14.94 1.37 1.64
CA VAL A 46 -14.71 0.96 0.24
C VAL A 46 -13.27 1.27 -0.13
N HIS A 47 -12.56 0.28 -0.69
CA HIS A 47 -11.22 0.51 -1.22
C HIS A 47 -11.28 1.52 -2.36
N ASN A 48 -10.51 2.60 -2.23
CA ASN A 48 -10.42 3.64 -3.24
C ASN A 48 -9.26 3.35 -4.19
N HIS A 49 -8.03 3.30 -3.66
CA HIS A 49 -6.82 3.01 -4.42
C HIS A 49 -5.70 2.53 -3.48
N THR A 50 -4.65 1.98 -4.08
CA THR A 50 -3.42 1.64 -3.38
C THR A 50 -2.27 2.48 -3.92
N GLU A 51 -1.38 2.92 -3.03
CA GLU A 51 -0.10 3.55 -3.38
C GLU A 51 1.06 2.62 -3.00
N LEU A 52 2.08 2.61 -3.86
CA LEU A 52 3.31 1.84 -3.70
C LEU A 52 4.48 2.80 -3.78
N ASP A 53 5.40 2.77 -2.81
CA ASP A 53 6.59 3.61 -2.82
C ASP A 53 7.73 3.08 -1.93
N CYS A 54 8.88 3.76 -1.98
CA CYS A 54 9.94 3.61 -0.99
C CYS A 54 9.70 4.60 0.15
N TYR A 55 9.83 4.14 1.40
CA TYR A 55 9.70 5.01 2.55
C TYR A 55 10.75 4.69 3.62
N LYS A 56 11.47 5.72 4.07
CA LYS A 56 12.43 5.60 5.17
C LYS A 56 11.66 5.47 6.49
N GLY A 57 11.97 4.44 7.27
CA GLY A 57 11.27 4.18 8.52
C GLY A 57 9.82 3.78 8.25
N CYS A 58 9.62 2.74 7.44
CA CYS A 58 8.30 2.21 7.18
C CYS A 58 7.79 1.41 8.39
N TRP A 59 6.58 1.69 8.85
CA TRP A 59 5.94 0.91 9.92
C TRP A 59 4.50 0.57 9.52
N ALA A 60 4.07 -0.65 9.85
CA ALA A 60 2.69 -1.06 9.60
C ALA A 60 1.75 -0.26 10.51
N THR A 61 0.75 0.39 9.94
CA THR A 61 -0.18 1.27 10.68
C THR A 61 -1.58 1.22 10.09
N LYS A 62 -2.57 1.57 10.91
CA LYS A 62 -3.95 1.82 10.47
C LYS A 62 -4.36 3.18 11.00
N MET A 63 -4.63 4.13 10.11
CA MET A 63 -5.01 5.49 10.46
C MET A 63 -6.43 5.79 9.97
N TYR A 64 -7.16 6.59 10.74
CA TYR A 64 -8.51 7.04 10.43
C TYR A 64 -8.56 8.57 10.51
N PHE A 65 -9.00 9.22 9.44
CA PHE A 65 -9.14 10.67 9.32
C PHE A 65 -10.56 10.97 8.82
N GLY A 66 -11.52 11.06 9.73
CA GLY A 66 -12.93 11.19 9.38
C GLY A 66 -13.41 10.01 8.51
N SER A 67 -13.86 10.31 7.30
CA SER A 67 -14.33 9.31 6.31
C SER A 67 -13.19 8.67 5.50
N LEU A 68 -11.92 8.90 5.85
CA LEU A 68 -10.76 8.29 5.23
C LEU A 68 -10.10 7.29 6.18
N LYS A 69 -9.82 6.08 5.68
CA LYS A 69 -8.99 5.08 6.36
C LYS A 69 -7.76 4.80 5.51
N VAL A 70 -6.59 4.74 6.13
CA VAL A 70 -5.33 4.41 5.48
C VAL A 70 -4.70 3.21 6.19
N SER A 71 -4.49 2.12 5.48
CA SER A 71 -3.74 0.96 5.98
C SER A 71 -2.36 0.96 5.34
N THR A 72 -1.30 1.05 6.15
CA THR A 72 0.09 1.00 5.68
C THR A 72 0.68 -0.38 5.99
N PHE A 73 1.33 -0.97 4.99
CA PHE A 73 2.08 -2.21 5.08
C PHE A 73 3.52 -1.97 4.60
N CYS A 74 4.45 -2.69 5.20
CA CYS A 74 5.88 -2.54 4.95
C CYS A 74 6.50 -3.92 4.76
N CYS A 75 7.35 -4.06 3.76
CA CYS A 75 8.09 -5.29 3.50
C CYS A 75 9.59 -5.00 3.37
N LYS A 76 10.40 -6.07 3.45
CA LYS A 76 11.86 -6.02 3.45
C LYS A 76 12.44 -7.23 2.72
N GLY A 77 13.68 -7.10 2.28
CA GLY A 77 14.54 -8.24 1.95
C GLY A 77 14.36 -8.82 0.54
N GLU A 78 13.37 -8.38 -0.23
CA GLU A 78 13.09 -8.88 -1.59
C GLU A 78 12.73 -7.73 -2.52
N ASP A 79 13.20 -7.81 -3.76
CA ASP A 79 12.82 -6.86 -4.81
C ASP A 79 11.33 -6.99 -5.14
N PHE A 80 10.68 -5.85 -5.36
CA PHE A 80 9.27 -5.71 -5.67
C PHE A 80 8.32 -6.35 -4.63
N CYS A 81 8.75 -6.44 -3.37
CA CYS A 81 7.93 -7.01 -2.30
C CYS A 81 6.66 -6.19 -2.01
N ASN A 82 6.64 -4.89 -2.34
CA ASN A 82 5.46 -4.05 -2.17
C ASN A 82 4.50 -4.27 -3.33
N ARG A 83 3.46 -5.03 -3.02
CA ARG A 83 2.40 -5.39 -3.95
C ARG A 83 1.06 -5.04 -3.33
N TYR A 84 0.08 -4.78 -4.20
CA TYR A 84 -1.31 -4.77 -3.78
C TYR A 84 -1.64 -6.10 -3.14
N GLN A 85 -2.06 -6.09 -1.88
CA GLN A 85 -2.37 -7.30 -1.12
C GLN A 85 -3.78 -7.84 -1.42
N GLY A 86 -4.49 -7.26 -2.41
CA GLY A 86 -5.88 -7.58 -2.68
C GLY A 86 -6.85 -6.83 -1.75
N GLN A 87 -8.14 -6.99 -2.00
CA GLN A 87 -9.07 -7.11 -0.88
C GLN A 87 -8.62 -8.38 -0.17
N VAL A 88 -7.94 -8.26 0.97
CA VAL A 88 -7.87 -9.39 1.90
C VAL A 88 -9.29 -9.58 2.45
N ALA A 89 -10.16 -10.17 1.62
CA ALA A 89 -11.32 -10.90 2.06
C ALA A 89 -10.78 -12.22 2.62
N LYS A 90 -10.33 -12.11 3.86
CA LYS A 90 -10.30 -13.20 4.83
C LYS A 90 -10.90 -12.55 6.08
N ASP A 91 -12.20 -12.26 6.10
CA ASP A 91 -13.25 -13.22 6.45
C ASP A 91 -12.81 -14.68 6.32
N ILE A 92 -11.95 -15.10 7.24
CA ILE A 92 -11.95 -16.48 7.70
C ILE A 92 -12.64 -16.42 9.06
N TYR A 93 -13.70 -17.22 9.16
CA TYR A 93 -14.60 -17.47 10.28
C TYR A 93 -13.97 -17.33 11.67
#